data_AF-A0A961RGM8-F1
#
_entry.id   AF-A0A961RGM8-F1
#
_cell.length_a   1.000
_cell.length_b   1.000
_cell.length_c   1.000
_cell.angle_alpha   90.00
_cell.angle_beta   90.00
_cell.angle_gamma   90.00
#
_symmetry.space_group_name_H-M   'P 1'
#
loop_
_entity.id
_entity.type
_entity.pdbx_description
1 polymer ?
#
loop_
_entity_poly.entity_id
_entity_poly.type
_entity_poly.pdbx_seq_one_letter_code
_entity_poly.pdbx_strand_id
1 'polypeptide(L)'
;SRNQASISESLKNLSMQLGCRLADGISERVIFRELFPLGLTALDELNEETLGSQPSISHLAGRQEVRALVSTLRLPIDEASRHRA
;
A
#
# COMPACT_ATOMS: atom_id res chain seq x y z
N SER A 1 17.03 8.48 10.42
CA SER A 1 18.43 8.90 10.21
C SER A 1 18.47 10.31 9.61
N ARG A 2 19.60 11.02 9.68
CA ARG A 2 19.76 12.33 9.01
C ARG A 2 19.47 12.24 7.50
N ASN A 3 19.88 11.12 6.88
CA ASN A 3 19.61 10.86 5.46
C ASN A 3 18.10 10.77 5.17
N GLN A 4 17.35 10.02 5.98
CA GLN A 4 15.88 9.92 5.82
C GLN A 4 15.20 11.30 5.94
N ALA A 5 15.59 12.12 6.92
CA ALA A 5 15.03 13.46 7.06
C ALA A 5 15.30 14.35 5.83
N SER A 6 16.54 14.33 5.32
CA SER A 6 16.93 15.09 4.12
C SER A 6 16.18 14.64 2.87
N ILE A 7 15.98 13.33 2.70
CA ILE A 7 15.22 12.78 1.57
C ILE A 7 13.75 13.19 1.67
N SER A 8 13.14 13.07 2.84
CA SER A 8 11.74 13.46 3.06
C SER A 8 11.49 14.95 2.78
N GLU A 9 12.41 15.82 3.19
CA GLU A 9 12.32 17.27 2.90
C GLU A 9 12.43 17.54 1.40
N SER A 10 13.38 16.89 0.72
CA SER A 10 13.57 17.04 -0.73
C SER A 10 12.34 16.59 -1.52
N LEU A 11 11.75 15.44 -1.15
CA LEU A 11 10.52 14.93 -1.76
C LEU A 11 9.33 15.86 -1.51
N LYS A 12 9.23 16.47 -0.33
CA LYS A 12 8.17 17.44 -0.01
C LYS A 12 8.28 18.71 -0.85
N ASN A 13 9.49 19.20 -1.08
CA ASN A 13 9.71 20.36 -1.94
C ASN A 13 9.36 20.05 -3.40
N LEU A 14 9.77 18.88 -3.88
CA LEU A 14 9.47 18.44 -5.25
C LEU A 14 7.96 18.24 -5.47
N SER A 15 7.25 17.68 -4.49
CA SER A 15 5.81 17.43 -4.63
C SER A 15 5.00 18.72 -4.76
N MET A 16 5.40 19.78 -4.06
CA MET A 16 4.81 21.12 -4.22
C MET A 16 5.07 21.70 -5.61
N GLN A 17 6.26 21.49 -6.18
CA GLN A 17 6.61 21.98 -7.51
C GLN A 17 5.87 21.24 -8.64
N LEU A 18 5.67 19.93 -8.48
CA LEU A 18 5.03 19.08 -9.49
C LEU A 18 3.51 18.97 -9.32
N GLY A 19 2.94 19.50 -8.23
CA GLY A 19 1.51 19.42 -7.96
C GLY A 19 1.03 18.00 -7.63
N CYS A 20 1.90 17.17 -7.03
CA CYS A 20 1.55 15.80 -6.63
C CYS A 20 1.50 15.66 -5.11
N ARG A 21 0.89 14.56 -4.64
CA ARG A 21 0.79 14.23 -3.21
C ARG A 21 1.74 13.09 -2.89
N LEU A 22 2.45 13.19 -1.78
CA LEU A 22 3.23 12.08 -1.25
C LEU A 22 2.30 11.07 -0.58
N ALA A 23 2.60 9.80 -0.77
CA ALA A 23 1.97 8.68 -0.10
C ALA A 23 3.06 7.72 0.36
N ASP A 24 2.84 7.06 1.49
CA ASP A 24 3.72 5.98 1.92
C ASP A 24 3.62 4.82 0.93
N GLY A 25 4.79 4.25 0.59
CA GLY A 25 4.89 3.13 -0.33
C GLY A 25 4.53 1.80 0.31
N ILE A 26 4.66 0.75 -0.50
CA ILE A 26 4.53 -0.65 -0.06
C ILE A 26 5.94 -1.21 0.08
N SER A 27 6.22 -1.89 1.18
CA SER A 27 7.53 -2.51 1.41
C SER A 27 7.71 -3.70 0.48
N GLU A 28 8.93 -3.94 -0.01
CA GLU A 28 9.22 -5.17 -0.75
C GLU A 28 9.07 -6.39 0.17
N ARG A 29 8.26 -7.37 -0.25
CA ARG A 29 7.96 -8.57 0.53
C ARG A 29 7.81 -9.78 -0.40
N VAL A 30 8.29 -10.94 0.05
CA VAL A 30 8.18 -12.21 -0.70
C VAL A 30 6.72 -12.62 -0.95
N ILE A 31 5.80 -12.22 -0.06
CA ILE A 31 4.36 -12.52 -0.18
C ILE A 31 3.78 -12.11 -1.54
N PHE A 32 4.24 -11.01 -2.15
CA PHE A 32 3.69 -10.55 -3.42
C PHE A 32 4.05 -11.50 -4.56
N ARG A 33 5.22 -12.13 -4.48
CA ARG A 33 5.65 -13.17 -5.42
C ARG A 33 4.94 -14.50 -5.16
N GLU A 34 4.63 -14.81 -3.90
CA GLU A 34 3.86 -16.01 -3.52
C GLU A 34 2.40 -15.93 -3.98
N LEU A 35 1.78 -14.75 -3.89
CA LEU A 35 0.39 -14.52 -4.31
C LEU A 35 0.25 -14.45 -5.84
N PHE A 36 1.29 -13.99 -6.56
CA PHE A 36 1.26 -13.80 -8.01
C PHE A 36 0.79 -15.03 -8.82
N PRO A 37 1.36 -16.24 -8.66
CA PRO A 37 0.92 -17.41 -9.42
C PRO A 37 -0.52 -17.86 -9.08
N LEU A 38 -1.04 -17.47 -7.92
CA LEU A 38 -2.41 -17.76 -7.48
C LEU A 38 -3.43 -16.73 -7.99
N GLY A 39 -2.96 -15.63 -8.60
CA GLY A 39 -3.82 -14.52 -9.00
C GLY A 39 -4.44 -13.78 -7.80
N LEU A 40 -3.87 -13.93 -6.61
CA LEU A 40 -4.34 -13.30 -5.38
C LEU A 40 -3.63 -11.97 -5.13
N THR A 41 -4.25 -11.14 -4.32
CA THR A 41 -3.76 -9.83 -3.88
C THR A 41 -3.67 -9.77 -2.36
N ALA A 42 -2.97 -8.76 -1.83
CA ALA A 42 -2.89 -8.55 -0.38
C ALA A 42 -4.24 -8.16 0.26
N LEU A 43 -5.28 -7.87 -0.54
CA LEU A 43 -6.61 -7.50 -0.04
C LEU A 43 -7.59 -8.68 0.01
N ASP A 44 -7.22 -9.83 -0.57
CA ASP A 44 -8.08 -11.02 -0.59
C ASP A 44 -8.13 -11.73 0.78
N GLU A 45 -9.09 -12.63 0.92
CA GLU A 45 -9.18 -13.52 2.08
C GLU A 45 -8.12 -14.61 2.00
N LEU A 46 -7.06 -14.38 2.77
CA LEU A 46 -5.94 -15.28 2.91
C LEU A 46 -6.22 -16.29 4.02
N ASN A 47 -6.28 -17.57 3.67
CA ASN A 47 -6.48 -18.68 4.59
C ASN A 47 -5.75 -19.93 4.05
N GLU A 48 -5.84 -21.04 4.79
CA GLU A 48 -5.15 -22.27 4.43
C GLU A 48 -5.62 -22.86 3.09
N GLU A 49 -6.87 -22.64 2.69
CA GLU A 49 -7.40 -23.08 1.39
C GLU A 49 -6.83 -22.25 0.23
N THR A 50 -6.70 -20.93 0.41
CA THR A 50 -6.24 -20.02 -0.65
C THR A 50 -4.72 -19.95 -0.78
N LEU A 51 -3.97 -20.07 0.32
CA LEU A 51 -2.50 -20.01 0.35
C LEU A 51 -1.83 -21.38 0.41
N GLY A 52 -2.56 -22.46 0.71
CA GLY A 52 -1.99 -23.76 1.07
C GLY A 52 -1.26 -23.76 2.42
N SER A 53 -1.31 -22.64 3.16
CA SER A 53 -0.69 -22.47 4.48
C SER A 53 -1.36 -21.34 5.26
N GLN A 54 -1.11 -21.27 6.56
CA GLN A 54 -1.63 -20.19 7.40
C GLN A 54 -0.98 -18.84 7.05
N PRO A 55 -1.75 -17.74 6.95
CA PRO A 55 -1.20 -16.41 6.65
C PRO A 55 -0.16 -15.97 7.67
N SER A 56 0.99 -15.52 7.17
CA SER A 56 2.07 -14.98 8.01
C SER A 56 1.85 -13.51 8.40
N ILE A 57 2.62 -13.02 9.40
CA ILE A 57 2.63 -11.59 9.80
C ILE A 57 2.97 -10.68 8.62
N SER A 58 3.81 -11.14 7.69
CA SER A 58 4.17 -10.36 6.49
C SER A 58 2.95 -10.09 5.61
N HIS A 59 2.04 -11.07 5.48
CA HIS A 59 0.77 -10.89 4.76
C HIS A 59 -0.09 -9.80 5.39
N LEU A 60 -0.23 -9.84 6.72
CA LEU A 60 -0.97 -8.83 7.46
C LEU A 60 -0.38 -7.43 7.26
N ALA A 61 0.94 -7.30 7.36
CA ALA A 61 1.64 -6.02 7.19
C ALA A 61 1.50 -5.49 5.75
N GLY A 62 1.66 -6.35 4.73
CA GLY A 62 1.45 -5.97 3.34
C GLY A 62 0.02 -5.50 3.07
N ARG A 63 -0.98 -6.17 3.65
CA ARG A 63 -2.38 -5.74 3.58
C ARG A 63 -2.60 -4.36 4.22
N GLN A 64 -1.98 -4.10 5.36
CA GLN A 64 -2.08 -2.81 6.03
C GLN A 64 -1.44 -1.68 5.21
N GLU A 65 -0.26 -1.91 4.63
CA GLU A 65 0.43 -0.96 3.74
C GLU A 65 -0.43 -0.62 2.50
N VAL A 66 -1.00 -1.64 1.84
CA VAL A 66 -1.90 -1.44 0.68
C VAL A 66 -3.15 -0.66 1.09
N ARG A 67 -3.77 -0.97 2.24
CA ARG A 67 -4.93 -0.21 2.74
C ARG A 67 -4.60 1.25 3.04
N ALA A 68 -3.43 1.53 3.61
CA ALA A 68 -2.98 2.89 3.87
C ALA A 68 -2.78 3.69 2.56
N LEU A 69 -2.22 3.05 1.53
CA LEU A 69 -2.09 3.64 0.21
C LEU A 69 -3.46 3.95 -0.40
N VAL A 70 -4.38 2.98 -0.42
CA VAL A 70 -5.76 3.17 -0.95
C VAL A 70 -6.48 4.33 -0.24
N SER A 71 -6.37 4.40 1.09
CA SER A 71 -6.91 5.51 1.88
C SER A 71 -6.31 6.87 1.48
N THR A 72 -5.01 6.90 1.20
CA THR A 72 -4.30 8.12 0.77
C THR A 72 -4.72 8.56 -0.63
N LEU A 73 -5.06 7.63 -1.52
CA LEU A 73 -5.47 7.95 -2.89
C LEU A 73 -6.79 8.72 -2.96
N ARG A 74 -7.68 8.58 -1.96
CA ARG A 74 -9.02 9.21 -1.94
C ARG A 74 -9.86 8.87 -3.18
N LEU A 75 -9.84 7.60 -3.57
CA LEU A 75 -10.58 7.11 -4.74
C LEU A 75 -12.10 7.23 -4.51
N PRO A 76 -12.90 7.51 -5.56
CA PRO A 76 -14.36 7.62 -5.47
C PRO A 76 -15.03 6.23 -5.50
N ILE A 77 -14.71 5.39 -4.52
CA ILE A 77 -15.13 3.98 -4.46
C ILE A 77 -16.43 3.76 -3.66
N ASP A 78 -16.91 4.77 -2.94
CA ASP A 78 -18.18 4.78 -2.20
C ASP A 78 -18.91 6.14 -2.35
N GLU A 79 -20.20 6.22 -1.99
CA GLU A 79 -20.97 7.47 -2.08
C GLU A 79 -20.34 8.62 -1.28
N ALA A 80 -19.70 8.32 -0.15
CA ALA A 80 -19.03 9.30 0.69
C ALA A 80 -17.73 9.85 0.06
N SER A 81 -17.06 9.08 -0.80
CA SER A 81 -15.84 9.46 -1.50
C SER A 81 -16.10 10.15 -2.84
N ARG A 82 -17.27 9.94 -3.47
CA ARG A 82 -17.69 10.74 -4.63
C ARG A 82 -17.80 12.24 -4.35
N HIS A 83 -18.15 12.62 -3.12
CA HIS A 83 -18.26 14.02 -2.70
C HIS A 83 -16.91 14.70 -2.41
N ARG A 84 -15.80 13.93 -2.39
CA ARG A 84 -14.44 14.42 -2.08
C ARG A 84 -13.56 14.62 -3.30
N ALA A 85 -14.03 14.20 -4.48
CA ALA A 85 -13.39 14.41 -5.79
C ALA A 85 -13.98 15.65 -6.47
#